data_AF-A0A9D7PYP7-F1
#
_entry.id   AF-A0A9D7PYP7-F1
#
_cell.length_a   1.000
_cell.length_b   1.000
_cell.length_c   1.000
_cell.angle_alpha   90.00
_cell.angle_beta   90.00
_cell.angle_gamma   90.00
#
_symmetry.space_group_name_H-M   'P 1'
#
loop_
_entity.id
_entity.type
_entity.pdbx_description
1 polymer ?
#
loop_
_entity_poly.entity_id
_entity_poly.type
_entity_poly.pdbx_seq_one_letter_code
_entity_poly.pdbx_strand_id
1 'polypeptide(L)'
;MRVFALRKIDLARTQISCNRQYSAERLIAAATEWQTSCGNVPLIEIRQWGKEKGAKPEWHLLKVPFPLEVIWCLNTPWPKAADDAKKRVREFSSSDGIALLLDEGVRLKPLLERALHAAIRNGGNLMIVMAHTQHQGDIHKVNGKYDKQKLLLPAILGLLLAKLECNKGDYMKTAPYLIGRMLSLADQIHYHYCQHVRKGGAPSQLIGNALMATALEEPEKALALYAQRILPYQAWAKTTGGEGAGLAKYFLSELGKVCSEVALVDVPSRCADMDKAQMLLGYLAKTEKSDSTNTAQ
;
A
#
# COMPACT_ATOMS: atom_id res chain seq x y z
N MET A 1 26.36 24.59 -1.12
CA MET A 1 26.60 23.68 -2.27
C MET A 1 25.58 23.96 -3.36
N ARG A 2 25.96 23.91 -4.64
CA ARG A 2 25.03 24.07 -5.76
C ARG A 2 24.66 22.69 -6.31
N VAL A 3 23.38 22.35 -6.29
CA VAL A 3 22.86 21.06 -6.76
C VAL A 3 22.29 21.26 -8.16
N PHE A 4 22.78 20.46 -9.10
CA PHE A 4 22.26 20.40 -10.47
C PHE A 4 21.66 19.03 -10.71
N ALA A 5 20.44 18.98 -11.26
CA ALA A 5 19.89 17.76 -11.83
C ALA A 5 20.05 17.84 -13.35
N LEU A 6 20.83 16.93 -13.92
CA LEU A 6 21.08 16.88 -15.36
C LEU A 6 20.19 15.81 -15.99
N ARG A 7 19.52 16.17 -17.10
CA ARG A 7 18.74 15.25 -17.91
C ARG A 7 19.38 15.13 -19.29
N LYS A 8 19.73 13.92 -19.70
CA LYS A 8 20.11 13.65 -21.10
C LYS A 8 18.88 13.79 -21.99
N ILE A 9 18.99 14.65 -23.01
CA ILE A 9 17.99 14.79 -24.06
C ILE A 9 18.26 13.74 -25.15
N ASP A 10 19.53 13.56 -25.50
CA ASP A 10 20.03 12.52 -26.41
C ASP A 10 21.48 12.15 -26.07
N LEU A 11 22.16 11.42 -26.95
CA LEU A 11 23.54 10.97 -26.77
C LEU A 11 24.54 12.13 -26.61
N ALA A 12 24.26 13.31 -27.17
CA ALA A 12 25.19 14.44 -27.22
C ALA A 12 24.74 15.64 -26.35
N ARG A 13 23.45 15.76 -26.02
CA ARG A 13 22.88 16.93 -25.34
C ARG A 13 22.39 16.61 -23.94
N THR A 14 22.85 17.41 -22.98
CA THR A 14 22.42 17.36 -21.57
C THR A 14 21.82 18.70 -21.18
N GLN A 15 20.61 18.68 -20.59
CA GLN A 15 19.92 19.86 -20.10
C GLN A 15 19.95 19.91 -18.57
N ILE A 16 20.13 21.10 -18.01
CA ILE A 16 19.94 21.36 -16.59
C ILE A 16 18.43 21.38 -16.31
N SER A 17 17.97 20.37 -15.58
CA SER A 17 16.57 20.23 -15.16
C SER A 17 16.27 20.83 -13.78
N CYS A 18 17.31 21.08 -12.97
CA CYS A 18 17.22 21.81 -11.70
C CYS A 18 18.58 22.46 -11.40
N ASN A 19 18.57 23.68 -10.85
CA ASN A 19 19.75 24.37 -10.31
C ASN A 19 19.32 25.13 -9.04
N ARG A 20 19.77 24.66 -7.88
CA ARG A 20 19.46 25.28 -6.58
C ARG A 20 20.67 25.24 -5.66
N GLN A 21 20.71 26.13 -4.67
CA GLN A 21 21.75 26.16 -3.65
C GLN A 21 21.20 25.65 -2.32
N TYR A 22 21.87 24.66 -1.73
CA TYR A 22 21.54 24.07 -0.44
C TYR A 22 22.79 24.00 0.45
N SER A 23 22.61 24.09 1.77
CA SER A 23 23.69 23.77 2.72
C SER A 23 23.96 22.26 2.73
N ALA A 24 25.16 21.85 3.14
CA ALA A 24 25.46 20.43 3.33
C ALA A 24 24.56 19.81 4.42
N GLU A 25 24.31 20.57 5.49
CA GLU A 25 23.37 20.21 6.56
C GLU A 25 21.96 19.92 6.03
N ARG A 26 21.43 20.75 5.13
CA ARG A 26 20.12 20.51 4.52
C ARG A 26 20.08 19.21 3.71
N LEU A 27 21.16 18.87 2.99
CA LEU A 27 21.21 17.62 2.22
C LEU A 27 21.18 16.39 3.14
N ILE A 28 21.92 16.43 4.25
CA ILE A 28 21.93 15.35 5.23
C ILE A 28 20.55 15.25 5.89
N ALA A 29 19.99 16.36 6.35
CA ALA A 29 18.67 16.41 6.97
C ALA A 29 17.58 15.88 6.02
N ALA A 30 17.58 16.31 4.75
CA ALA A 30 16.64 15.84 3.73
C ALA A 30 16.74 14.33 3.49
N ALA A 31 17.96 13.79 3.44
CA ALA A 31 18.17 12.35 3.24
C ALA A 31 17.67 11.53 4.44
N THR A 32 17.94 11.99 5.66
CA THR A 32 17.43 11.35 6.88
C THR A 32 15.91 11.43 6.95
N GLU A 33 15.33 12.61 6.76
CA GLU A 33 13.88 12.83 6.74
C GLU A 33 13.20 11.94 5.69
N TRP A 34 13.79 11.81 4.50
CA TRP A 34 13.27 10.96 3.43
C TRP A 34 13.22 9.49 3.83
N GLN A 35 14.32 8.96 4.41
CA GLN A 35 14.37 7.57 4.87
C GLN A 35 13.34 7.30 5.97
N THR A 36 13.27 8.17 6.97
CA THR A 36 12.30 8.05 8.08
C THR A 36 10.86 8.15 7.58
N SER A 37 10.58 9.10 6.68
CA SER A 37 9.25 9.31 6.10
C SER A 37 8.78 8.12 5.27
N CYS A 38 9.67 7.44 4.55
CA CYS A 38 9.32 6.19 3.85
C CYS A 38 8.92 5.06 4.81
N GLY A 39 9.37 5.11 6.07
CA GLY A 39 8.99 4.20 7.15
C GLY A 39 7.67 4.55 7.85
N ASN A 40 6.98 5.61 7.38
CA ASN A 40 5.65 6.03 7.85
C ASN A 40 4.53 5.11 7.31
N VAL A 41 4.73 3.81 7.47
CA VAL A 41 3.84 2.72 7.04
C VAL A 41 3.71 1.70 8.17
N PRO A 42 2.58 0.98 8.27
CA PRO A 42 2.47 -0.20 9.13
C PRO A 42 3.45 -1.29 8.65
N LEU A 43 3.57 -2.39 9.41
CA LEU A 43 4.29 -3.57 8.92
C LEU A 43 3.68 -4.09 7.62
N ILE A 44 4.43 -3.93 6.51
CA ILE A 44 4.08 -4.42 5.19
C ILE A 44 5.27 -5.21 4.67
N GLU A 45 4.99 -6.44 4.23
CA GLU A 45 5.94 -7.29 3.54
C GLU A 45 5.31 -7.79 2.26
N ILE A 46 6.08 -7.77 1.18
CA ILE A 46 5.62 -8.21 -0.13
C ILE A 46 6.26 -9.54 -0.46
N ARG A 47 5.43 -10.52 -0.80
CA ARG A 47 5.91 -11.82 -1.25
C ARG A 47 6.40 -11.73 -2.69
N GLN A 48 7.64 -12.14 -2.95
CA GLN A 48 8.22 -12.18 -4.30
C GLN A 48 8.95 -13.49 -4.54
N TRP A 49 9.19 -13.82 -5.80
CA TRP A 49 10.05 -14.94 -6.17
C TRP A 49 11.51 -14.57 -5.89
N GLY A 50 12.28 -15.52 -5.36
CA GLY A 50 13.72 -15.34 -5.22
C GLY A 50 14.39 -15.09 -6.58
N LYS A 51 15.59 -14.49 -6.55
CA LYS A 51 16.30 -14.06 -7.78
C LYS A 51 16.75 -15.22 -8.66
N GLU A 52 16.88 -16.41 -8.11
CA GLU A 52 17.34 -17.60 -8.81
C GLU A 52 16.17 -18.45 -9.32
N LYS A 53 16.36 -19.08 -10.48
CA LYS A 53 15.35 -19.97 -11.05
C LYS A 53 15.13 -21.17 -10.12
N GLY A 54 13.90 -21.34 -9.64
CA GLY A 54 13.54 -22.39 -8.68
C GLY A 54 13.66 -21.97 -7.20
N ALA A 55 14.06 -20.73 -6.93
CA ALA A 55 14.05 -20.19 -5.58
C ALA A 55 12.62 -20.15 -5.01
N LYS A 56 12.51 -20.42 -3.71
CA LYS A 56 11.22 -20.35 -3.01
C LYS A 56 10.75 -18.90 -2.88
N PRO A 57 9.44 -18.66 -2.80
CA PRO A 57 8.89 -17.36 -2.45
C PRO A 57 9.44 -16.82 -1.13
N GLU A 58 9.88 -15.57 -1.13
CA GLU A 58 10.40 -14.87 0.05
C GLU A 58 9.57 -13.62 0.37
N TRP A 59 9.56 -13.24 1.64
CA TRP A 59 8.96 -12.00 2.10
C TRP A 59 10.00 -10.90 2.11
N HIS A 60 9.73 -9.80 1.40
CA HIS A 60 10.62 -8.66 1.33
C HIS A 60 10.00 -7.45 2.03
N LEU A 61 10.83 -6.77 2.81
CA LEU A 61 10.52 -5.43 3.31
C LEU A 61 10.46 -4.42 2.16
N LEU A 62 9.72 -3.35 2.41
CA LEU A 62 9.62 -2.21 1.49
C LEU A 62 11.00 -1.57 1.25
N LYS A 63 11.16 -0.96 0.09
CA LYS A 63 12.41 -0.29 -0.29
C LYS A 63 12.21 1.22 -0.23
N VAL A 64 13.17 1.93 0.35
CA VAL A 64 13.22 3.39 0.29
C VAL A 64 13.46 3.80 -1.17
N PRO A 65 12.51 4.49 -1.83
CA PRO A 65 12.67 4.93 -3.22
C PRO A 65 13.74 6.02 -3.31
N PHE A 66 14.52 6.02 -4.39
CA PHE A 66 15.20 7.26 -4.79
C PHE A 66 14.18 8.28 -5.34
N PRO A 67 14.48 9.59 -5.31
CA PRO A 67 13.56 10.61 -5.83
C PRO A 67 13.05 10.36 -7.25
N LEU A 68 13.92 9.87 -8.14
CA LEU A 68 13.54 9.55 -9.52
C LEU A 68 12.69 8.26 -9.63
N GLU A 69 12.78 7.37 -8.65
CA GLU A 69 11.93 6.19 -8.58
C GLU A 69 10.52 6.54 -8.11
N VAL A 70 10.38 7.59 -7.28
CA VAL A 70 9.07 8.20 -6.99
C VAL A 70 8.44 8.67 -8.29
N ILE A 71 9.17 9.48 -9.08
CA ILE A 71 8.67 9.98 -10.37
C ILE A 71 8.33 8.86 -11.34
N TRP A 72 9.12 7.78 -11.33
CA TRP A 72 8.82 6.59 -12.13
C TRP A 72 7.50 5.95 -11.72
N CYS A 73 7.24 5.73 -10.43
CA CYS A 73 6.00 5.17 -9.94
C CYS A 73 4.81 6.10 -10.20
N LEU A 74 4.94 7.40 -9.88
CA LEU A 74 3.89 8.41 -10.10
C LEU A 74 3.47 8.51 -11.57
N ASN A 75 4.38 8.27 -12.52
CA ASN A 75 4.09 8.32 -13.94
C ASN A 75 3.70 6.96 -14.57
N THR A 76 3.56 5.90 -13.77
CA THR A 76 3.30 4.54 -14.26
C THR A 76 1.87 4.11 -13.92
N PRO A 77 0.88 4.33 -14.80
CA PRO A 77 -0.50 3.90 -14.57
C PRO A 77 -0.67 2.39 -14.71
N TRP A 78 -1.32 1.79 -13.72
CA TRP A 78 -1.64 0.37 -13.68
C TRP A 78 -3.12 0.10 -14.02
N PRO A 79 -3.41 -0.79 -14.99
CA PRO A 79 -4.77 -1.24 -15.26
C PRO A 79 -5.32 -2.06 -14.09
N LYS A 80 -6.61 -2.38 -14.13
CA LYS A 80 -7.30 -3.16 -13.07
C LYS A 80 -6.66 -4.54 -12.80
N ALA A 81 -6.16 -5.22 -13.83
CA ALA A 81 -5.47 -6.51 -13.69
C ALA A 81 -4.03 -6.37 -13.17
N ALA A 82 -3.43 -5.19 -13.36
CA ALA A 82 -2.07 -4.84 -12.95
C ALA A 82 -0.96 -5.83 -13.37
N ASP A 83 -1.15 -6.59 -14.45
CA ASP A 83 -0.19 -7.57 -15.00
C ASP A 83 0.94 -6.89 -15.79
N ASP A 84 0.62 -5.85 -16.56
CA ASP A 84 1.58 -4.92 -17.12
C ASP A 84 1.14 -3.46 -16.92
N ALA A 85 2.11 -2.56 -16.89
CA ALA A 85 1.82 -1.14 -16.79
C ALA A 85 1.41 -0.57 -18.15
N LYS A 86 0.49 0.40 -18.13
CA LYS A 86 0.16 1.18 -19.32
C LYS A 86 1.32 2.11 -19.71
N LYS A 87 1.20 2.73 -20.88
CA LYS A 87 2.13 3.77 -21.34
C LYS A 87 2.30 4.84 -20.27
N ARG A 88 3.55 5.13 -19.90
CA ARG A 88 3.87 6.13 -18.88
C ARG A 88 3.33 7.50 -19.27
N VAL A 89 2.74 8.18 -18.30
CA VAL A 89 2.35 9.59 -18.41
C VAL A 89 3.56 10.49 -18.16
N ARG A 90 3.42 11.78 -18.46
CA ARG A 90 4.49 12.79 -18.28
C ARG A 90 4.01 13.91 -17.36
N GLU A 91 3.41 13.54 -16.24
CA GLU A 91 2.84 14.50 -15.29
C GLU A 91 3.89 15.04 -14.32
N PHE A 92 4.85 14.19 -13.93
CA PHE A 92 5.95 14.57 -13.05
C PHE A 92 7.31 14.47 -13.76
N SER A 93 8.20 15.36 -13.39
CA SER A 93 9.55 15.51 -13.93
C SER A 93 10.61 15.18 -12.87
N SER A 94 11.87 15.05 -13.30
CA SER A 94 13.00 14.90 -12.37
C SER A 94 13.10 16.08 -11.38
N SER A 95 12.72 17.29 -11.80
CA SER A 95 12.72 18.47 -10.92
C SER A 95 11.73 18.29 -9.76
N ASP A 96 10.57 17.68 -10.02
CA ASP A 96 9.58 17.41 -8.98
C ASP A 96 10.11 16.39 -7.96
N GLY A 97 10.87 15.39 -8.42
CA GLY A 97 11.52 14.42 -7.52
C GLY A 97 12.52 15.10 -6.59
N ILE A 98 13.34 16.01 -7.13
CA ILE A 98 14.30 16.79 -6.32
C ILE A 98 13.55 17.75 -5.37
N ALA A 99 12.47 18.37 -5.82
CA ALA A 99 11.64 19.24 -4.97
C ALA A 99 11.03 18.45 -3.80
N LEU A 100 10.48 17.25 -4.05
CA LEU A 100 9.97 16.38 -2.98
C LEU A 100 11.03 16.02 -1.94
N LEU A 101 12.30 15.88 -2.36
CA LEU A 101 13.40 15.59 -1.45
C LEU A 101 13.84 16.83 -0.66
N LEU A 102 14.05 17.95 -1.34
CA LEU A 102 14.83 19.07 -0.80
C LEU A 102 14.01 20.30 -0.41
N ASP A 103 12.82 20.49 -0.98
CA ASP A 103 11.99 21.65 -0.66
C ASP A 103 11.18 21.40 0.62
N GLU A 104 10.73 22.49 1.25
CA GLU A 104 9.99 22.47 2.51
C GLU A 104 8.91 23.57 2.53
N GLY A 105 7.98 23.45 3.46
CA GLY A 105 6.97 24.47 3.77
C GLY A 105 5.80 24.54 2.80
N VAL A 106 5.01 25.61 2.93
CA VAL A 106 3.70 25.77 2.28
C VAL A 106 3.74 25.63 0.76
N ARG A 107 4.85 26.00 0.12
CA ARG A 107 5.01 25.90 -1.35
C ARG A 107 5.14 24.46 -1.85
N LEU A 108 5.53 23.51 -1.00
CA LEU A 108 5.63 22.10 -1.37
C LEU A 108 4.26 21.39 -1.32
N LYS A 109 3.32 21.89 -0.52
CA LYS A 109 2.02 21.26 -0.28
C LYS A 109 1.23 20.94 -1.56
N PRO A 110 1.09 21.85 -2.56
CA PRO A 110 0.38 21.52 -3.80
C PRO A 110 1.06 20.39 -4.61
N LEU A 111 2.39 20.28 -4.54
CA LEU A 111 3.11 19.18 -5.19
C LEU A 111 2.85 17.85 -4.47
N LEU A 112 2.82 17.85 -3.13
CA LEU A 112 2.51 16.66 -2.32
C LEU A 112 1.10 16.15 -2.59
N GLU A 113 0.10 17.03 -2.58
CA GLU A 113 -1.30 16.68 -2.85
C GLU A 113 -1.46 16.08 -4.24
N ARG A 114 -0.86 16.71 -5.27
CA ARG A 114 -0.84 16.16 -6.63
C ARG A 114 -0.12 14.81 -6.72
N ALA A 115 1.02 14.67 -6.05
CA ALA A 115 1.78 13.43 -6.03
C ALA A 115 1.00 12.30 -5.35
N LEU A 116 0.30 12.58 -4.25
CA LEU A 116 -0.54 11.62 -3.55
C LEU A 116 -1.69 11.16 -4.43
N HIS A 117 -2.40 12.11 -5.06
CA HIS A 117 -3.44 11.82 -6.03
C HIS A 117 -2.94 10.89 -7.14
N ALA A 118 -1.78 11.21 -7.73
CA ALA A 118 -1.19 10.42 -8.79
C ALA A 118 -0.74 9.02 -8.31
N ALA A 119 -0.19 8.90 -7.11
CA ALA A 119 0.20 7.61 -6.54
C ALA A 119 -1.00 6.67 -6.38
N ILE A 120 -2.14 7.20 -5.91
CA ILE A 120 -3.39 6.45 -5.76
C ILE A 120 -3.96 6.09 -7.13
N ARG A 121 -4.13 7.08 -8.02
CA ARG A 121 -4.72 6.89 -9.34
C ARG A 121 -3.91 5.93 -10.21
N ASN A 122 -2.58 6.05 -10.19
CA ASN A 122 -1.72 5.29 -11.08
C ASN A 122 -1.27 3.97 -10.45
N GLY A 123 -1.04 3.92 -9.12
CA GLY A 123 -0.51 2.74 -8.41
C GLY A 123 -1.54 1.92 -7.62
N GLY A 124 -2.74 2.46 -7.37
CA GLY A 124 -3.76 1.84 -6.51
C GLY A 124 -4.13 0.42 -6.92
N ASN A 125 -4.35 0.19 -8.22
CA ASN A 125 -4.70 -1.15 -8.73
C ASN A 125 -3.59 -2.18 -8.47
N LEU A 126 -2.32 -1.81 -8.64
CA LEU A 126 -1.21 -2.72 -8.35
C LEU A 126 -1.20 -3.12 -6.87
N MET A 127 -1.42 -2.15 -5.97
CA MET A 127 -1.47 -2.41 -4.53
C MET A 127 -2.65 -3.31 -4.13
N ILE A 128 -3.83 -3.11 -4.73
CA ILE A 128 -5.00 -3.95 -4.48
C ILE A 128 -4.78 -5.38 -4.99
N VAL A 129 -4.29 -5.53 -6.23
CA VAL A 129 -4.06 -6.84 -6.85
C VAL A 129 -2.96 -7.61 -6.13
N MET A 130 -1.85 -6.95 -5.76
CA MET A 130 -0.78 -7.62 -5.05
C MET A 130 -1.24 -8.12 -3.66
N ALA A 131 -1.93 -7.30 -2.88
CA ALA A 131 -2.51 -7.73 -1.60
C ALA A 131 -3.47 -8.91 -1.79
N HIS A 132 -4.39 -8.81 -2.76
CA HIS A 132 -5.34 -9.88 -3.08
C HIS A 132 -4.65 -11.21 -3.41
N THR A 133 -3.66 -11.22 -4.30
CA THR A 133 -2.91 -12.44 -4.64
C THR A 133 -2.15 -13.01 -3.43
N GLN A 134 -1.63 -12.14 -2.56
CA GLN A 134 -0.95 -12.56 -1.34
C GLN A 134 -1.92 -13.19 -0.33
N HIS A 135 -3.15 -12.69 -0.21
CA HIS A 135 -4.20 -13.32 0.61
C HIS A 135 -4.56 -14.73 0.13
N GLN A 136 -4.36 -15.01 -1.16
CA GLN A 136 -4.52 -16.33 -1.76
C GLN A 136 -3.26 -17.20 -1.66
N GLY A 137 -2.20 -16.72 -0.99
CA GLY A 137 -0.96 -17.45 -0.87
C GLY A 137 -0.14 -17.52 -2.17
N ASP A 138 -0.38 -16.61 -3.12
CA ASP A 138 0.35 -16.52 -4.39
C ASP A 138 1.16 -15.20 -4.49
N ILE A 139 1.89 -15.03 -5.58
CA ILE A 139 2.68 -13.84 -5.92
C ILE A 139 2.12 -13.24 -7.21
N HIS A 140 1.66 -11.99 -7.14
CA HIS A 140 1.31 -11.24 -8.33
C HIS A 140 2.52 -11.06 -9.25
N LYS A 141 2.40 -11.60 -10.47
CA LYS A 141 3.41 -11.49 -11.52
C LYS A 141 3.18 -10.21 -12.31
N VAL A 142 4.25 -9.44 -12.47
CA VAL A 142 4.27 -8.26 -13.32
C VAL A 142 5.45 -8.34 -14.27
N ASN A 143 5.42 -7.53 -15.33
CA ASN A 143 6.58 -7.35 -16.20
C ASN A 143 7.83 -6.97 -15.37
N GLY A 144 8.92 -7.71 -15.52
CA GLY A 144 10.09 -7.66 -14.62
C GLY A 144 10.70 -6.27 -14.46
N LYS A 145 10.60 -5.40 -15.47
CA LYS A 145 11.05 -3.99 -15.36
C LYS A 145 10.32 -3.20 -14.28
N TYR A 146 9.10 -3.59 -13.93
CA TYR A 146 8.23 -2.91 -12.97
C TYR A 146 8.11 -3.64 -11.63
N ASP A 147 8.72 -4.82 -11.47
CA ASP A 147 8.56 -5.63 -10.26
C ASP A 147 8.94 -4.88 -8.97
N LYS A 148 9.95 -4.01 -9.07
CA LYS A 148 10.38 -3.13 -7.97
C LYS A 148 9.26 -2.22 -7.46
N GLN A 149 8.30 -1.80 -8.29
CA GLN A 149 7.22 -0.89 -7.88
C GLN A 149 6.34 -1.45 -6.77
N LYS A 150 6.22 -2.79 -6.67
CA LYS A 150 5.50 -3.43 -5.56
C LYS A 150 6.07 -3.07 -4.19
N LEU A 151 7.38 -2.87 -4.10
CA LEU A 151 8.08 -2.49 -2.87
C LEU A 151 8.18 -0.98 -2.66
N LEU A 152 7.99 -0.19 -3.72
CA LEU A 152 8.17 1.27 -3.69
C LEU A 152 6.87 2.00 -3.42
N LEU A 153 5.76 1.58 -4.06
CA LEU A 153 4.48 2.29 -3.96
C LEU A 153 3.98 2.45 -2.52
N PRO A 154 4.01 1.41 -1.65
CA PRO A 154 3.59 1.59 -0.26
C PRO A 154 4.51 2.56 0.50
N ALA A 155 5.83 2.49 0.28
CA ALA A 155 6.79 3.42 0.88
C ALA A 155 6.60 4.86 0.38
N ILE A 156 6.19 5.04 -0.89
CA ILE A 156 5.84 6.34 -1.46
C ILE A 156 4.59 6.90 -0.79
N LEU A 157 3.56 6.09 -0.53
CA LEU A 157 2.41 6.55 0.24
C LEU A 157 2.82 7.00 1.65
N GLY A 158 3.66 6.22 2.34
CA GLY A 158 4.21 6.59 3.64
C GLY A 158 4.94 7.94 3.61
N LEU A 159 5.85 8.10 2.63
CA LEU A 159 6.60 9.34 2.40
C LEU A 159 5.68 10.55 2.21
N LEU A 160 4.68 10.43 1.33
CA LEU A 160 3.77 11.54 1.01
C LEU A 160 2.86 11.87 2.19
N LEU A 161 2.36 10.87 2.91
CA LEU A 161 1.58 11.08 4.13
C LEU A 161 2.41 11.75 5.23
N ALA A 162 3.65 11.31 5.46
CA ALA A 162 4.53 11.92 6.47
C ALA A 162 4.80 13.40 6.16
N LYS A 163 5.10 13.71 4.89
CA LYS A 163 5.32 15.10 4.45
C LYS A 163 4.05 15.95 4.44
N LEU A 164 2.87 15.33 4.50
CA LEU A 164 1.57 15.97 4.72
C LEU A 164 1.16 15.96 6.21
N GLU A 165 2.10 15.67 7.12
CA GLU A 165 1.91 15.64 8.57
C GLU A 165 0.92 14.56 9.05
N CYS A 166 0.73 13.51 8.25
CA CYS A 166 -0.13 12.37 8.54
C CYS A 166 0.72 11.14 8.92
N ASN A 167 0.89 10.91 10.22
CA ASN A 167 1.80 9.90 10.76
C ASN A 167 1.10 8.58 11.08
N LYS A 168 1.81 7.46 10.96
CA LYS A 168 1.27 6.10 11.12
C LYS A 168 0.73 5.81 12.50
N GLY A 169 1.33 6.39 13.55
CA GLY A 169 0.84 6.23 14.92
C GLY A 169 -0.59 6.77 15.10
N ASP A 170 -0.98 7.72 14.26
CA ASP A 170 -2.29 8.37 14.29
C ASP A 170 -3.21 7.75 13.25
N TYR A 171 -2.78 7.71 11.98
CA TYR A 171 -3.67 7.26 10.92
C TYR A 171 -4.04 5.78 11.02
N MET A 172 -3.22 4.93 11.68
CA MET A 172 -3.56 3.51 11.86
C MET A 172 -4.78 3.28 12.76
N LYS A 173 -5.26 4.33 13.45
CA LYS A 173 -6.47 4.30 14.27
C LYS A 173 -7.68 4.93 13.57
N THR A 174 -7.49 5.48 12.38
CA THR A 174 -8.55 6.17 11.63
C THR A 174 -9.43 5.17 10.90
N ALA A 175 -10.68 5.55 10.66
CA ALA A 175 -11.64 4.71 9.94
C ALA A 175 -11.12 4.25 8.56
N PRO A 176 -10.51 5.10 7.69
CA PRO A 176 -10.03 4.64 6.39
C PRO A 176 -9.01 3.51 6.47
N TYR A 177 -8.02 3.62 7.37
CA TYR A 177 -7.03 2.57 7.58
C TYR A 177 -7.68 1.26 8.08
N LEU A 178 -8.53 1.37 9.11
CA LEU A 178 -9.19 0.22 9.73
C LEU A 178 -10.13 -0.49 8.74
N ILE A 179 -10.82 0.25 7.87
CA ILE A 179 -11.61 -0.32 6.76
C ILE A 179 -10.71 -1.11 5.81
N GLY A 180 -9.54 -0.58 5.44
CA GLY A 180 -8.56 -1.32 4.65
C GLY A 180 -8.16 -2.64 5.31
N ARG A 181 -7.81 -2.60 6.61
CA ARG A 181 -7.48 -3.80 7.40
C ARG A 181 -8.63 -4.80 7.46
N MET A 182 -9.85 -4.32 7.68
CA MET A 182 -11.06 -5.13 7.72
C MET A 182 -11.28 -5.88 6.39
N LEU A 183 -11.14 -5.19 5.25
CA LEU A 183 -11.30 -5.80 3.93
C LEU A 183 -10.19 -6.83 3.64
N SER A 184 -8.96 -6.62 4.10
CA SER A 184 -7.88 -7.61 4.01
C SER A 184 -8.20 -8.89 4.81
N LEU A 185 -8.70 -8.74 6.04
CA LEU A 185 -9.09 -9.88 6.87
C LEU A 185 -10.31 -10.61 6.29
N ALA A 186 -11.25 -9.88 5.69
CA ALA A 186 -12.39 -10.46 4.98
C ALA A 186 -11.95 -11.35 3.80
N ASP A 187 -10.96 -10.92 3.03
CA ASP A 187 -10.35 -11.72 1.97
C ASP A 187 -9.73 -13.01 2.52
N GLN A 188 -8.98 -12.90 3.61
CA GLN A 188 -8.32 -14.06 4.23
C GLN A 188 -9.32 -15.09 4.75
N ILE A 189 -10.40 -14.65 5.42
CA ILE A 189 -11.47 -15.57 5.87
C ILE A 189 -12.18 -16.20 4.66
N HIS A 190 -12.53 -15.40 3.65
CA HIS A 190 -13.23 -15.91 2.47
C HIS A 190 -12.36 -16.92 1.71
N TYR A 191 -11.08 -16.63 1.48
CA TYR A 191 -10.18 -17.55 0.81
C TYR A 191 -10.03 -18.84 1.60
N HIS A 192 -9.85 -18.74 2.92
CA HIS A 192 -9.74 -19.89 3.79
C HIS A 192 -11.02 -20.74 3.80
N TYR A 193 -12.19 -20.12 3.77
CA TYR A 193 -13.45 -20.83 3.56
C TYR A 193 -13.44 -21.60 2.22
N CYS A 194 -12.99 -20.98 1.13
CA CYS A 194 -12.93 -21.64 -0.17
C CYS A 194 -11.99 -22.85 -0.17
N GLN A 195 -10.87 -22.78 0.53
CA GLN A 195 -9.95 -23.92 0.66
C GLN A 195 -10.64 -25.13 1.30
N HIS A 196 -11.33 -24.93 2.43
CA HIS A 196 -11.88 -26.03 3.22
C HIS A 196 -13.29 -26.46 2.84
N VAL A 197 -14.13 -25.54 2.38
CA VAL A 197 -15.55 -25.82 2.06
C VAL A 197 -15.75 -26.02 0.56
N ARG A 198 -15.01 -25.28 -0.27
CA ARG A 198 -15.11 -25.35 -1.74
C ARG A 198 -13.97 -26.16 -2.38
N LYS A 199 -13.22 -26.92 -1.60
CA LYS A 199 -12.12 -27.79 -2.07
C LYS A 199 -11.11 -27.03 -2.95
N GLY A 200 -10.75 -25.82 -2.52
CA GLY A 200 -9.82 -24.93 -3.24
C GLY A 200 -10.45 -24.05 -4.33
N GLY A 201 -11.75 -24.19 -4.61
CA GLY A 201 -12.47 -23.42 -5.63
C GLY A 201 -12.74 -21.97 -5.23
N ALA A 202 -11.70 -21.16 -5.10
CA ALA A 202 -11.80 -19.73 -4.81
C ALA A 202 -12.25 -18.93 -6.05
N PRO A 203 -13.15 -17.94 -5.90
CA PRO A 203 -13.52 -17.03 -6.98
C PRO A 203 -12.36 -16.10 -7.37
N SER A 204 -12.45 -15.49 -8.55
CA SER A 204 -11.50 -14.46 -9.03
C SER A 204 -11.49 -13.18 -8.20
N GLN A 205 -12.56 -12.95 -7.42
CA GLN A 205 -12.62 -11.87 -6.45
C GLN A 205 -13.14 -12.42 -5.12
N LEU A 206 -12.42 -12.10 -4.06
CA LEU A 206 -12.82 -12.26 -2.68
C LEU A 206 -13.65 -11.03 -2.24
N ILE A 207 -14.10 -11.00 -0.98
CA ILE A 207 -15.05 -9.97 -0.54
C ILE A 207 -14.37 -8.59 -0.47
N GLY A 208 -13.19 -8.54 0.15
CA GLY A 208 -12.41 -7.34 0.35
C GLY A 208 -11.99 -6.72 -0.97
N ASN A 209 -11.27 -7.45 -1.82
CA ASN A 209 -10.80 -6.89 -3.09
C ASN A 209 -11.96 -6.49 -4.03
N ALA A 210 -13.11 -7.17 -3.98
CA ALA A 210 -14.30 -6.78 -4.74
C ALA A 210 -14.88 -5.44 -4.27
N LEU A 211 -14.74 -5.09 -3.00
CA LEU A 211 -15.29 -3.88 -2.40
C LEU A 211 -14.30 -2.70 -2.38
N MET A 212 -12.99 -2.93 -2.54
CA MET A 212 -11.96 -1.88 -2.47
C MET A 212 -12.26 -0.67 -3.38
N ALA A 213 -12.70 -0.89 -4.62
CA ALA A 213 -13.02 0.22 -5.52
C ALA A 213 -14.19 1.09 -5.01
N THR A 214 -15.17 0.47 -4.33
CA THR A 214 -16.26 1.23 -3.69
C THR A 214 -15.75 1.88 -2.41
N ALA A 215 -14.97 1.18 -1.59
CA ALA A 215 -14.47 1.68 -0.32
C ALA A 215 -13.58 2.93 -0.48
N LEU A 216 -12.76 2.95 -1.53
CA LEU A 216 -11.91 4.09 -1.87
C LEU A 216 -12.68 5.33 -2.32
N GLU A 217 -13.98 5.25 -2.60
CA GLU A 217 -14.79 6.41 -3.01
C GLU A 217 -15.92 6.70 -2.01
N GLU A 218 -16.65 5.66 -1.59
CA GLU A 218 -17.87 5.70 -0.75
C GLU A 218 -17.77 4.59 0.33
N PRO A 219 -16.99 4.78 1.41
CA PRO A 219 -16.68 3.72 2.37
C PRO A 219 -17.91 3.24 3.16
N GLU A 220 -18.87 4.11 3.50
CA GLU A 220 -20.13 3.70 4.14
C GLU A 220 -20.90 2.67 3.29
N LYS A 221 -20.97 2.91 1.98
CA LYS A 221 -21.63 2.01 1.03
C LYS A 221 -20.88 0.68 0.92
N ALA A 222 -19.55 0.72 0.93
CA ALA A 222 -18.74 -0.49 0.96
C ALA A 222 -18.97 -1.30 2.26
N LEU A 223 -19.11 -0.64 3.40
CA LEU A 223 -19.43 -1.28 4.69
C LEU A 223 -20.83 -1.92 4.68
N ALA A 224 -21.83 -1.25 4.12
CA ALA A 224 -23.17 -1.82 3.98
C ALA A 224 -23.17 -3.09 3.11
N LEU A 225 -22.44 -3.08 1.98
CA LEU A 225 -22.28 -4.25 1.12
C LEU A 225 -21.48 -5.37 1.80
N TYR A 226 -20.44 -4.99 2.54
CA TYR A 226 -19.62 -5.93 3.33
C TYR A 226 -20.47 -6.66 4.37
N ALA A 227 -21.28 -5.94 5.15
CA ALA A 227 -22.11 -6.51 6.22
C ALA A 227 -23.08 -7.59 5.70
N GLN A 228 -23.57 -7.45 4.47
CA GLN A 228 -24.43 -8.45 3.83
C GLN A 228 -23.65 -9.67 3.34
N ARG A 229 -22.42 -9.48 2.87
CA ARG A 229 -21.63 -10.52 2.19
C ARG A 229 -20.79 -11.37 3.13
N ILE A 230 -20.37 -10.84 4.28
CA ILE A 230 -19.44 -11.54 5.16
C ILE A 230 -20.10 -12.67 5.98
N LEU A 231 -21.42 -12.64 6.16
CA LEU A 231 -22.17 -13.49 7.10
C LEU A 231 -21.89 -15.00 6.95
N PRO A 232 -21.90 -15.61 5.73
CA PRO A 232 -21.66 -17.04 5.60
C PRO A 232 -20.26 -17.45 6.06
N TYR A 233 -19.28 -16.60 5.79
CA TYR A 233 -17.86 -16.85 6.10
C TYR A 233 -17.59 -16.67 7.59
N GLN A 234 -18.21 -15.67 8.22
CA GLN A 234 -18.19 -15.49 9.68
C GLN A 234 -18.87 -16.67 10.40
N ALA A 235 -20.05 -17.09 9.94
CA ALA A 235 -20.76 -18.23 10.54
C ALA A 235 -19.90 -19.49 10.48
N TRP A 236 -19.33 -19.79 9.32
CA TRP A 236 -18.41 -20.92 9.17
C TRP A 236 -17.16 -20.78 10.05
N ALA A 237 -16.52 -19.62 10.10
CA ALA A 237 -15.31 -19.42 10.92
C ALA A 237 -15.57 -19.59 12.42
N LYS A 238 -16.81 -19.35 12.90
CA LYS A 238 -17.23 -19.60 14.28
C LYS A 238 -17.39 -21.09 14.59
N THR A 239 -17.96 -21.86 13.65
CA THR A 239 -18.36 -23.24 13.88
C THR A 239 -17.35 -24.27 13.39
N THR A 240 -16.38 -23.86 12.57
CA THR A 240 -15.40 -24.77 11.98
C THR A 240 -14.53 -25.45 13.05
N GLY A 241 -14.28 -26.74 12.84
CA GLY A 241 -13.43 -27.60 13.66
C GLY A 241 -12.48 -28.41 12.78
N GLY A 242 -11.47 -29.04 13.38
CA GLY A 242 -10.48 -29.83 12.66
C GLY A 242 -9.44 -28.99 11.92
N GLU A 243 -8.94 -29.51 10.79
CA GLU A 243 -7.88 -28.88 10.00
C GLU A 243 -8.31 -27.51 9.46
N GLY A 244 -7.48 -26.50 9.70
CA GLY A 244 -7.76 -25.11 9.29
C GLY A 244 -8.61 -24.28 10.26
N ALA A 245 -9.20 -24.89 11.30
CA ALA A 245 -10.03 -24.16 12.25
C ALA A 245 -9.26 -23.11 13.06
N GLY A 246 -7.99 -23.37 13.39
CA GLY A 246 -7.14 -22.43 14.13
C GLY A 246 -6.96 -21.11 13.38
N LEU A 247 -6.63 -21.18 12.08
CA LEU A 247 -6.38 -19.99 11.27
C LEU A 247 -7.69 -19.24 10.96
N ALA A 248 -8.80 -19.96 10.73
CA ALA A 248 -10.12 -19.34 10.59
C ALA A 248 -10.55 -18.56 11.85
N LYS A 249 -10.37 -19.14 13.04
CA LYS A 249 -10.67 -18.48 14.32
C LYS A 249 -9.75 -17.30 14.60
N TYR A 250 -8.46 -17.41 14.24
CA TYR A 250 -7.52 -16.30 14.32
C TYR A 250 -7.97 -15.11 13.48
N PHE A 251 -8.25 -15.32 12.19
CA PHE A 251 -8.72 -14.23 11.32
C PHE A 251 -10.04 -13.63 11.78
N LEU A 252 -10.96 -14.45 12.28
CA LEU A 252 -12.23 -13.97 12.83
C LEU A 252 -12.01 -13.11 14.09
N SER A 253 -11.08 -13.49 14.96
CA SER A 253 -10.72 -12.72 16.16
C SER A 253 -10.13 -11.36 15.78
N GLU A 254 -9.15 -11.36 14.87
CA GLU A 254 -8.53 -10.12 14.36
C GLU A 254 -9.55 -9.22 13.67
N LEU A 255 -10.46 -9.80 12.88
CA LEU A 255 -11.54 -9.05 12.25
C LEU A 255 -12.46 -8.42 13.30
N GLY A 256 -12.81 -9.16 14.35
CA GLY A 256 -13.61 -8.65 15.46
C GLY A 256 -12.98 -7.44 16.15
N LYS A 257 -11.66 -7.50 16.43
CA LYS A 257 -10.90 -6.38 17.01
C LYS A 257 -10.93 -5.14 16.10
N VAL A 258 -10.54 -5.29 14.83
CA VAL A 258 -10.54 -4.19 13.86
C VAL A 258 -11.94 -3.58 13.73
N CYS A 259 -12.98 -4.40 13.59
CA CYS A 259 -14.36 -3.90 13.50
C CYS A 259 -14.80 -3.15 14.76
N SER A 260 -14.35 -3.55 15.95
CA SER A 260 -14.69 -2.84 17.20
C SER A 260 -13.99 -1.48 17.33
N GLU A 261 -12.88 -1.28 16.63
CA GLU A 261 -12.13 -0.01 16.59
C GLU A 261 -12.69 0.95 15.53
N VAL A 262 -13.45 0.47 14.54
CA VAL A 262 -14.10 1.33 13.54
C VAL A 262 -15.26 2.08 14.18
N ALA A 263 -15.02 3.33 14.57
CA ALA A 263 -16.07 4.26 14.93
C ALA A 263 -16.84 4.69 13.67
N LEU A 264 -18.10 4.23 13.53
CA LEU A 264 -18.92 4.53 12.35
C LEU A 264 -19.15 6.03 12.12
N VAL A 265 -19.15 6.82 13.20
CA VAL A 265 -19.26 8.29 13.12
C VAL A 265 -18.05 8.95 12.45
N ASP A 266 -16.90 8.29 12.46
CA ASP A 266 -15.65 8.77 11.88
C ASP A 266 -15.44 8.26 10.43
N VAL A 267 -16.37 7.47 9.90
CA VAL A 267 -16.31 7.01 8.52
C VAL A 267 -16.69 8.17 7.60
N PRO A 268 -15.81 8.61 6.68
CA PRO A 268 -16.13 9.74 5.82
C PRO A 268 -17.15 9.32 4.75
N SER A 269 -18.11 10.19 4.43
CA SER A 269 -19.08 9.90 3.36
C SER A 269 -18.42 9.74 1.98
N ARG A 270 -17.31 10.46 1.74
CA ARG A 270 -16.43 10.33 0.59
C ARG A 270 -14.97 10.40 1.02
N CYS A 271 -14.15 9.51 0.48
CA CYS A 271 -12.72 9.49 0.77
C CYS A 271 -11.96 10.58 0.00
N ALA A 272 -11.21 11.41 0.73
CA ALA A 272 -10.14 12.21 0.17
C ALA A 272 -8.90 11.35 -0.15
N ASP A 273 -7.90 11.90 -0.84
CA ASP A 273 -6.72 11.13 -1.24
C ASP A 273 -5.92 10.61 -0.02
N MET A 274 -5.90 11.34 1.11
CA MET A 274 -5.29 10.83 2.34
C MET A 274 -6.03 9.59 2.86
N ASP A 275 -7.37 9.62 2.88
CA ASP A 275 -8.20 8.49 3.33
C ASP A 275 -7.94 7.27 2.43
N LYS A 276 -7.89 7.48 1.11
CA LYS A 276 -7.59 6.43 0.12
C LYS A 276 -6.21 5.81 0.37
N ALA A 277 -5.20 6.63 0.62
CA ALA A 277 -3.85 6.16 0.89
C ALA A 277 -3.78 5.34 2.19
N GLN A 278 -4.39 5.83 3.27
CA GLN A 278 -4.48 5.12 4.54
C GLN A 278 -5.20 3.77 4.37
N MET A 279 -6.29 3.73 3.62
CA MET A 279 -7.04 2.51 3.34
C MET A 279 -6.24 1.49 2.53
N LEU A 280 -5.49 1.94 1.51
CA LEU A 280 -4.59 1.08 0.74
C LEU A 280 -3.48 0.49 1.61
N LEU A 281 -2.89 1.30 2.51
CA LEU A 281 -1.89 0.82 3.46
C LEU A 281 -2.48 -0.16 4.47
N GLY A 282 -3.71 0.08 4.95
CA GLY A 282 -4.45 -0.86 5.80
C GLY A 282 -4.73 -2.18 5.10
N TYR A 283 -5.10 -2.15 3.82
CA TYR A 283 -5.36 -3.35 3.03
C TYR A 283 -4.09 -4.20 2.79
N LEU A 284 -2.92 -3.56 2.76
CA LEU A 284 -1.61 -4.21 2.60
C LEU A 284 -0.97 -4.67 3.91
N ALA A 285 -1.38 -4.09 5.03
CA ALA A 285 -0.75 -4.33 6.32
C ALA A 285 -0.86 -5.79 6.75
N LYS A 286 0.17 -6.26 7.44
CA LYS A 286 0.13 -7.52 8.19
C LYS A 286 -0.27 -7.25 9.63
N THR A 287 -0.80 -8.28 10.30
CA THR A 287 -0.90 -8.24 11.76
C THR A 287 0.51 -8.30 12.33
N GLU A 288 0.87 -7.29 13.13
CA GLU A 288 2.08 -7.34 13.94
C GLU A 288 1.87 -8.41 15.02
N LYS A 289 2.74 -9.42 15.06
CA LYS A 289 2.73 -10.34 16.20
C LYS A 289 3.11 -9.51 17.42
N SER A 290 2.23 -9.45 18.42
CA SER A 290 2.64 -8.95 19.72
C SER A 290 3.81 -9.81 20.21
N ASP A 291 4.92 -9.19 20.62
CA ASP A 291 6.04 -9.84 21.30
C ASP A 291 5.60 -10.32 22.69
N SER A 292 4.65 -11.24 22.72
CA SER A 292 4.18 -11.94 23.91
C SER A 292 4.55 -13.42 23.79
N THR A 293 5.84 -13.68 23.54
CA THR A 293 6.50 -14.97 23.78
C THR A 293 8.00 -14.72 23.85
N ASN A 294 8.46 -14.16 24.97
CA ASN A 294 9.81 -14.37 25.47
C ASN A 294 9.89 -13.97 26.95
N THR A 295 9.32 -14.82 27.80
CA THR A 295 9.82 -15.15 29.16
C THR A 295 9.04 -16.36 29.64
N ALA A 296 9.51 -17.56 29.27
CA ALA A 296 9.30 -18.80 30.01
C ALA A 296 10.07 -19.94 29.33
N GLN A 297 11.34 -20.11 29.68
CA GLN A 297 11.94 -21.33 30.25
C GLN A 297 13.44 -21.15 30.41
#